data_AF-A0A401ZR01-F1
#
_entry.id   AF-A0A401ZR01-F1
#
_cell.length_a   1.000
_cell.length_b   1.000
_cell.length_c   1.000
_cell.angle_alpha   90.00
_cell.angle_beta   90.00
_cell.angle_gamma   90.00
#
_symmetry.space_group_name_H-M   'P 1'
#
loop_
_entity.id
_entity.type
_entity.pdbx_description
1 polymer ?
#
loop_
_entity_poly.entity_id
_entity_poly.type
_entity_poly.pdbx_seq_one_letter_code
_entity_poly.pdbx_strand_id
1 'polypeptide(L)'
;MYLPEEIPGANVLITVKTYPLPSSKYDELVCTAGFLSDGKWIRIYPIPFRALPYGNQYSKYHWVTVDLVRHRKDFRQESYRPKHDIESLQVGEKIDTGKNRDWQERKKYVLNEVFTSMEEIIRLAKSDANKSLATLKPRQIEDLIIEPDEREWKQEWRDQLLQYNLFDLDEQGQGKTRKIVRKLPYKYFYKFTSDGDTGPHRLMIEDWELGALY
;
A
#
# COMPACT_ATOMS: atom_id res chain seq x y z
N MET A 1 -12.79 18.11 -8.33
CA MET A 1 -11.68 17.15 -8.51
C MET A 1 -11.09 16.88 -7.12
N TYR A 2 -10.97 15.62 -6.71
CA TYR A 2 -10.57 15.23 -5.33
C TYR A 2 -9.17 15.76 -4.94
N LEU A 3 -8.21 15.66 -5.85
CA LEU A 3 -6.85 16.18 -5.74
C LEU A 3 -6.44 16.82 -7.09
N PRO A 4 -5.47 17.76 -7.11
CA PRO A 4 -5.02 18.39 -8.36
C PRO A 4 -4.23 17.42 -9.26
N GLU A 5 -4.05 17.77 -10.54
CA GLU A 5 -3.37 16.90 -11.52
C GLU A 5 -1.89 16.63 -11.18
N GLU A 6 -1.21 17.63 -10.60
CA GLU A 6 0.15 17.53 -10.10
C GLU A 6 0.19 18.00 -8.64
N ILE A 7 1.02 17.33 -7.85
CA ILE A 7 1.31 17.70 -6.46
C ILE A 7 2.84 17.76 -6.32
N PRO A 8 3.45 18.91 -6.63
CA PRO A 8 4.89 19.12 -6.42
C PRO A 8 5.21 19.07 -4.92
N GLY A 9 6.30 18.41 -4.55
CA GLY A 9 6.73 18.25 -3.17
C GLY A 9 5.67 17.60 -2.28
N ALA A 10 4.88 16.66 -2.81
CA ALA A 10 3.83 16.00 -2.06
C ALA A 10 4.43 15.34 -0.82
N ASN A 11 4.00 15.80 0.36
CA ASN A 11 4.41 15.21 1.63
C ASN A 11 3.35 14.20 2.07
N VAL A 12 3.71 12.92 2.06
CA VAL A 12 2.80 11.79 2.26
C VAL A 12 3.22 11.00 3.49
N LEU A 13 2.32 10.89 4.46
CA LEU A 13 2.46 10.00 5.60
C LEU A 13 2.10 8.58 5.16
N ILE A 14 3.10 7.72 5.01
CA ILE A 14 2.90 6.35 4.54
C ILE A 14 2.18 5.53 5.60
N THR A 15 0.99 5.00 5.32
CA THR A 15 0.23 4.18 6.30
C THR A 15 -0.12 2.79 5.79
N VAL A 16 -0.07 2.59 4.47
CA VAL A 16 -0.34 1.31 3.82
C VAL A 16 0.88 0.90 3.01
N LYS A 17 1.34 -0.33 3.25
CA LYS A 17 2.34 -1.03 2.43
C LYS A 17 1.82 -2.44 2.24
N THR A 18 1.52 -2.83 1.00
CA THR A 18 1.07 -4.19 0.75
C THR A 18 2.23 -5.17 0.71
N TYR A 19 1.98 -6.41 1.11
CA TYR A 19 2.91 -7.50 0.85
C TYR A 19 3.12 -7.60 -0.68
N PRO A 20 4.37 -7.71 -1.14
CA PRO A 20 4.70 -7.61 -2.54
C PRO A 20 4.17 -8.85 -3.26
N LEU A 21 3.49 -8.61 -4.37
CA LEU A 21 3.06 -9.68 -5.26
C LEU A 21 4.04 -9.78 -6.43
N PRO A 22 4.39 -11.00 -6.86
CA PRO A 22 5.09 -11.22 -8.13
C PRO A 22 4.38 -10.50 -9.27
N SER A 23 5.14 -9.81 -10.13
CA SER A 23 4.60 -9.17 -11.32
C SER A 23 5.47 -9.50 -12.53
N SER A 24 4.81 -9.69 -13.68
CA SER A 24 5.48 -9.89 -14.97
C SER A 24 6.04 -8.59 -15.57
N LYS A 25 5.60 -7.42 -15.08
CA LYS A 25 5.90 -6.12 -15.69
C LYS A 25 6.84 -5.24 -14.85
N TYR A 26 6.85 -5.46 -13.54
CA TYR A 26 7.70 -4.73 -12.59
C TYR A 26 8.39 -5.77 -11.71
N ASP A 27 9.66 -5.56 -11.33
CA ASP A 27 10.39 -6.55 -10.52
C ASP A 27 9.57 -6.99 -9.30
N GLU A 28 8.96 -6.04 -8.58
CA GLU A 28 7.94 -6.27 -7.55
C GLU A 28 6.96 -5.11 -7.46
N LEU A 29 5.68 -5.42 -7.20
CA LEU A 29 4.63 -4.42 -7.01
C LEU A 29 4.25 -4.31 -5.53
N VAL A 30 4.68 -3.21 -4.90
CA VAL A 30 4.17 -2.79 -3.59
C VAL A 30 3.20 -1.65 -3.82
N CYS A 31 1.92 -1.85 -3.49
CA CYS A 31 0.99 -0.75 -3.40
C CYS A 31 1.32 0.04 -2.13
N THR A 32 1.65 1.31 -2.30
CA THR A 32 1.90 2.22 -1.19
C THR A 32 0.80 3.27 -1.16
N ALA A 33 0.22 3.50 0.01
CA ALA A 33 -0.74 4.57 0.21
C ALA A 33 -0.54 5.24 1.57
N GLY A 34 -1.09 6.43 1.68
CA GLY A 34 -0.88 7.29 2.83
C GLY A 34 -1.83 8.45 2.87
N PHE A 35 -1.53 9.37 3.77
CA PHE A 35 -2.26 10.63 3.93
C PHE A 35 -1.38 11.79 3.49
N LEU A 36 -1.96 12.74 2.77
CA LEU A 36 -1.37 14.07 2.61
C LEU A 36 -1.42 14.82 3.94
N SER A 37 -0.71 15.95 4.03
CA SER A 37 -0.69 16.81 5.22
C SER A 37 -2.08 17.32 5.63
N ASP A 38 -3.02 17.44 4.68
CA ASP A 38 -4.42 17.82 4.92
C ASP A 38 -5.32 16.63 5.30
N GLY A 39 -4.74 15.43 5.45
CA GLY A 39 -5.46 14.22 5.84
C GLY A 39 -6.22 13.53 4.72
N LYS A 40 -6.07 13.95 3.45
CA LYS A 40 -6.64 13.22 2.31
C LYS A 40 -5.83 11.97 1.98
N TRP A 41 -6.54 10.89 1.63
CA TRP A 41 -5.93 9.67 1.10
C TRP A 41 -5.24 9.91 -0.24
N ILE A 42 -4.07 9.32 -0.41
CA ILE A 42 -3.34 9.25 -1.68
C ILE A 42 -2.71 7.86 -1.85
N ARG A 43 -2.84 7.29 -3.05
CA ARG A 43 -2.15 6.07 -3.48
C ARG A 43 -0.99 6.48 -4.40
N ILE A 44 0.18 5.92 -4.16
CA ILE A 44 1.34 6.10 -5.02
C ILE A 44 1.67 4.75 -5.67
N TYR A 45 1.54 4.69 -7.00
CA TYR A 45 1.74 3.47 -7.77
C TYR A 45 2.30 3.76 -9.17
N PRO A 46 3.27 2.97 -9.66
CA PRO A 46 4.04 1.96 -8.93
C PRO A 46 5.15 2.61 -8.09
N ILE A 47 5.51 2.01 -6.95
CA ILE A 47 6.76 2.31 -6.24
C ILE A 47 7.61 1.03 -6.19
N PRO A 48 8.82 1.03 -6.78
CA PRO A 48 9.74 -0.10 -6.69
C PRO A 48 10.48 -0.06 -5.33
N PHE A 49 9.73 -0.23 -4.22
CA PHE A 49 10.21 0.03 -2.86
C PHE A 49 11.53 -0.69 -2.51
N ARG A 50 11.70 -1.93 -2.98
CA ARG A 50 12.92 -2.72 -2.70
C ARG A 50 14.12 -2.34 -3.56
N ALA A 51 13.90 -1.66 -4.68
CA ALA A 51 14.97 -1.13 -5.51
C ALA A 51 15.46 0.23 -5.00
N LEU A 52 14.77 0.83 -4.03
CA LEU A 52 15.22 2.06 -3.39
C LEU A 52 16.58 1.85 -2.69
N PRO A 53 17.49 2.84 -2.76
CA PRO A 53 18.68 2.86 -1.93
C PRO A 53 18.31 2.63 -0.46
N TYR A 54 19.18 1.95 0.28
CA TYR A 54 18.89 1.55 1.67
C TYR A 54 18.42 2.73 2.55
N GLY A 55 19.04 3.91 2.39
CA GLY A 55 18.65 5.13 3.12
C GLY A 55 17.26 5.69 2.77
N ASN A 56 16.70 5.29 1.63
CA ASN A 56 15.39 5.74 1.15
C ASN A 56 14.29 4.69 1.41
N GLN A 57 14.63 3.58 2.07
CA GLN A 57 13.64 2.58 2.50
C GLN A 57 12.92 3.08 3.75
N TYR A 58 11.64 3.39 3.60
CA TYR A 58 10.78 3.86 4.69
C TYR A 58 9.90 2.76 5.29
N SER A 59 9.54 2.95 6.56
CA SER A 59 8.52 2.15 7.26
C SER A 59 7.18 2.88 7.29
N LYS A 60 6.10 2.20 7.71
CA LYS A 60 4.85 2.90 8.03
C LYS A 60 5.08 4.03 9.03
N TYR A 61 4.25 5.06 8.87
CA TYR A 61 4.23 6.33 9.58
C TYR A 61 5.48 7.20 9.38
N HIS A 62 6.31 6.94 8.37
CA HIS A 62 7.26 7.96 7.89
C HIS A 62 6.55 8.94 6.96
N TRP A 63 6.95 10.20 7.06
CA TRP A 63 6.74 11.17 6.00
C TRP A 63 7.65 10.88 4.83
N VAL A 64 7.12 11.01 3.62
CA VAL A 64 7.86 10.89 2.38
C VAL A 64 7.51 12.07 1.50
N THR A 65 8.53 12.78 1.02
CA THR A 65 8.37 13.89 0.08
C THR A 65 8.76 13.46 -1.31
N VAL A 66 7.85 13.64 -2.28
CA VAL A 66 8.04 13.26 -3.68
C VAL A 66 7.13 14.07 -4.59
N ASP A 67 7.60 14.42 -5.80
CA ASP A 67 6.75 15.04 -6.82
C ASP A 67 5.80 14.00 -7.41
N LEU A 68 4.49 14.25 -7.31
CA LEU A 68 3.46 13.32 -7.78
C LEU A 68 2.66 13.90 -8.94
N VAL A 69 2.33 13.04 -9.89
CA VAL A 69 1.42 13.33 -11.00
C VAL A 69 0.31 12.29 -11.05
N ARG A 70 -0.89 12.73 -11.45
CA ARG A 70 -2.07 11.88 -11.60
C ARG A 70 -1.78 10.67 -12.49
N HIS A 71 -2.14 9.47 -12.03
CA HIS A 71 -1.99 8.27 -12.83
C HIS A 71 -3.22 8.04 -13.72
N ARG A 72 -3.24 8.65 -14.91
CA ARG A 72 -4.41 8.64 -15.82
C ARG A 72 -4.91 7.26 -16.28
N LYS A 73 -4.10 6.21 -16.16
CA LYS A 73 -4.49 4.83 -16.48
C LYS A 73 -5.24 4.13 -15.34
N ASP A 74 -5.27 4.73 -14.15
CA ASP A 74 -6.02 4.27 -13.00
C ASP A 74 -7.20 5.21 -12.75
N PHE A 75 -8.41 4.65 -12.75
CA PHE A 75 -9.66 5.40 -12.64
C PHE A 75 -9.90 5.97 -11.23
N ARG A 76 -9.19 5.46 -10.22
CA ARG A 76 -9.42 5.80 -8.82
C ARG A 76 -8.98 7.21 -8.50
N GLN A 77 -9.82 8.02 -7.86
CA GLN A 77 -9.60 9.45 -7.66
C GLN A 77 -8.34 9.83 -6.87
N GLU A 78 -7.74 8.88 -6.16
CA GLU A 78 -6.54 9.06 -5.33
C GLU A 78 -5.26 8.41 -5.91
N SER A 79 -5.29 7.89 -7.14
CA SER A 79 -4.13 7.25 -7.79
C SER A 79 -3.14 8.24 -8.42
N TYR A 80 -1.90 8.23 -7.92
CA TYR A 80 -0.78 9.05 -8.37
C TYR A 80 0.45 8.19 -8.62
N ARG A 81 1.39 8.73 -9.39
CA ARG A 81 2.72 8.14 -9.60
C ARG A 81 3.79 9.20 -9.40
N PRO A 82 5.04 8.81 -9.07
CA PRO A 82 6.18 9.73 -9.10
C PRO A 82 6.28 10.40 -10.48
N LYS A 83 6.47 11.71 -10.50
CA LYS A 83 6.65 12.51 -11.73
C LYS A 83 8.02 12.26 -12.37
N HIS A 84 9.04 12.09 -11.53
CA HIS A 84 10.43 11.82 -11.88
C HIS A 84 10.86 10.46 -11.32
N ASP A 85 12.11 10.08 -11.55
CA ASP A 85 12.68 8.87 -10.96
C ASP A 85 12.59 8.92 -9.43
N ILE A 86 12.30 7.74 -8.85
CA ILE A 86 12.06 7.54 -7.42
C ILE A 86 13.29 7.88 -6.56
N GLU A 87 14.46 8.07 -7.16
CA GLU A 87 15.70 8.46 -6.46
C GLU A 87 15.58 9.83 -5.76
N SER A 88 14.70 10.70 -6.27
CA SER A 88 14.37 12.00 -5.66
C SER A 88 13.50 11.90 -4.40
N LEU A 89 13.02 10.70 -4.06
CA LEU A 89 12.19 10.46 -2.89
C LEU A 89 12.98 10.73 -1.60
N GLN A 90 12.47 11.63 -0.77
CA GLN A 90 13.07 11.96 0.51
C GLN A 90 12.25 11.34 1.64
N VAL A 91 12.92 10.57 2.50
CA VAL A 91 12.31 10.02 3.72
C VAL A 91 12.52 11.02 4.85
N GLY A 92 11.42 11.51 5.39
CA GLY A 92 11.39 12.43 6.53
C GLY A 92 11.19 11.72 7.86
N GLU A 93 10.70 12.47 8.84
CA GLU A 93 10.48 11.96 10.20
C GLU A 93 9.41 10.85 10.27
N LYS A 94 9.59 9.96 11.24
CA LYS A 94 8.59 8.96 11.62
C LYS A 94 7.72 9.48 12.74
N ILE A 95 6.41 9.41 12.58
CA ILE A 95 5.47 9.65 13.68
C ILE A 95 5.53 8.46 14.64
N ASP A 96 6.05 8.69 15.84
CA ASP A 96 6.08 7.69 16.90
C ASP A 96 4.66 7.36 17.41
N THR A 97 4.54 6.28 18.17
CA THR A 97 3.32 5.91 18.90
C THR A 97 3.03 6.81 20.12
N GLY A 98 3.96 7.70 20.48
CA GLY A 98 3.88 8.58 21.64
C GLY A 98 4.41 7.89 22.90
N LYS A 99 4.74 8.67 23.94
CA LYS A 99 5.32 8.14 25.20
C LYS A 99 4.46 7.07 25.86
N ASN A 100 3.14 7.21 25.75
CA ASN A 100 2.15 6.28 26.33
C ASN A 100 1.58 5.28 25.31
N ARG A 101 2.14 5.22 24.09
CA ARG A 101 1.61 4.39 22.98
C ARG A 101 0.13 4.64 22.69
N ASP A 102 -0.29 5.90 22.75
CA ASP A 102 -1.68 6.34 22.54
C ASP A 102 -1.99 6.75 21.08
N TRP A 103 -0.96 6.88 20.25
CA TRP A 103 -1.01 7.14 18.81
C TRP A 103 -1.69 8.48 18.48
N GLN A 104 -1.65 9.46 19.39
CA GLN A 104 -2.36 10.73 19.24
C GLN A 104 -2.00 11.45 17.93
N GLU A 105 -0.71 11.56 17.62
CA GLU A 105 -0.26 12.23 16.39
C GLU A 105 -0.69 11.49 15.13
N ARG A 106 -0.66 10.15 15.13
CA ARG A 106 -1.11 9.34 13.98
C ARG A 106 -2.62 9.49 13.75
N LYS A 107 -3.40 9.56 14.83
CA LYS A 107 -4.87 9.70 14.79
C LYS A 107 -5.32 10.99 14.12
N LYS A 108 -4.56 12.08 14.23
CA LYS A 108 -4.86 13.37 13.56
C LYS A 108 -5.05 13.22 12.05
N TYR A 109 -4.29 12.32 11.43
CA TYR A 109 -4.36 12.05 9.99
C TYR A 109 -5.36 10.93 9.68
N VAL A 110 -5.23 9.79 10.38
CA VAL A 110 -6.03 8.58 10.10
C VAL A 110 -7.53 8.81 10.34
N LEU A 111 -7.88 9.62 11.34
CA LEU A 111 -9.27 9.87 11.74
C LEU A 111 -9.86 11.14 11.12
N ASN A 112 -9.21 11.74 10.12
CA ASN A 112 -9.70 12.93 9.45
C ASN A 112 -11.00 12.68 8.66
N GLU A 113 -11.08 11.53 7.97
CA GLU A 113 -12.27 11.08 7.26
C GLU A 113 -12.53 9.61 7.62
N VAL A 114 -13.58 9.38 8.41
CA VAL A 114 -13.93 8.05 8.93
C VAL A 114 -15.34 7.69 8.53
N PHE A 115 -15.46 6.58 7.83
CA PHE A 115 -16.74 5.96 7.50
C PHE A 115 -17.13 5.00 8.61
N THR A 116 -18.43 4.86 8.86
CA THR A 116 -18.96 3.82 9.77
C THR A 116 -19.78 2.77 9.03
N SER A 117 -20.09 3.00 7.74
CA SER A 117 -20.82 2.07 6.88
C SER A 117 -19.96 1.62 5.69
N MET A 118 -19.82 0.30 5.53
CA MET A 118 -19.13 -0.28 4.39
C MET A 118 -19.94 -0.12 3.10
N GLU A 119 -21.26 -0.15 3.17
CA GLU A 119 -22.13 0.09 2.02
C GLU A 119 -21.95 1.49 1.42
N GLU A 120 -21.73 2.51 2.26
CA GLU A 120 -21.41 3.86 1.81
C GLU A 120 -20.10 3.89 1.03
N ILE A 121 -19.05 3.25 1.56
CA ILE A 121 -17.76 3.13 0.86
C ILE A 121 -17.94 2.43 -0.49
N ILE A 122 -18.68 1.32 -0.54
CA ILE A 122 -18.96 0.58 -1.78
C ILE A 122 -19.74 1.44 -2.78
N ARG A 123 -20.69 2.25 -2.32
CA ARG A 123 -21.44 3.18 -3.16
C ARG A 123 -20.53 4.25 -3.75
N LEU A 124 -19.63 4.84 -2.96
CA LEU A 124 -18.65 5.83 -3.41
C LEU A 124 -17.60 5.24 -4.37
N ALA A 125 -17.25 3.97 -4.18
CA ALA A 125 -16.34 3.26 -5.07
C ALA A 125 -16.97 3.01 -6.45
N LYS A 126 -18.29 2.81 -6.51
CA LYS A 126 -19.05 2.54 -7.75
C LYS A 126 -19.63 3.81 -8.41
N SER A 127 -19.56 4.96 -7.74
CA SER A 127 -19.98 6.24 -8.31
C SER A 127 -18.86 6.88 -9.11
N ASP A 128 -19.15 8.03 -9.74
CA ASP A 128 -18.15 8.81 -10.49
C ASP A 128 -16.96 9.26 -9.63
N ALA A 129 -17.10 9.26 -8.30
CA ALA A 129 -16.00 9.54 -7.37
C ALA A 129 -14.90 8.47 -7.42
N ASN A 130 -15.23 7.20 -7.74
CA ASN A 130 -14.25 6.12 -7.85
C ASN A 130 -13.30 6.01 -6.63
N LYS A 131 -13.82 6.20 -5.41
CA LYS A 131 -13.04 6.18 -4.16
C LYS A 131 -12.63 4.75 -3.83
N SER A 132 -11.34 4.47 -3.68
CA SER A 132 -10.87 3.10 -3.34
C SER A 132 -10.16 2.99 -1.99
N LEU A 133 -9.80 4.13 -1.38
CA LEU A 133 -9.19 4.20 -0.05
C LEU A 133 -10.12 4.92 0.92
N ALA A 134 -10.27 4.36 2.12
CA ALA A 134 -11.10 4.89 3.18
C ALA A 134 -10.61 4.39 4.54
N THR A 135 -10.83 5.19 5.58
CA THR A 135 -10.75 4.72 6.96
C THR A 135 -12.14 4.27 7.38
N LEU A 136 -12.29 2.99 7.74
CA LEU A 136 -13.54 2.44 8.27
C LEU A 136 -13.41 2.22 9.77
N LYS A 137 -14.37 2.74 10.54
CA LYS A 137 -14.60 2.34 11.92
C LYS A 137 -15.69 1.27 11.91
N PRO A 138 -15.33 -0.02 12.04
CA PRO A 138 -16.33 -1.06 12.12
C PRO A 138 -17.16 -0.90 13.39
N ARG A 139 -18.41 -1.36 13.35
CA ARG A 139 -19.28 -1.47 14.52
C ARG A 139 -18.73 -2.53 15.48
N GLN A 140 -18.34 -3.67 14.93
CA GLN A 140 -17.76 -4.78 15.68
C GLN A 140 -16.82 -5.59 14.78
N ILE A 141 -15.64 -5.91 15.29
CA ILE A 141 -14.77 -6.93 14.70
C ILE A 141 -15.18 -8.26 15.32
N GLU A 142 -15.66 -9.18 14.49
CA GLU A 142 -16.17 -10.49 14.93
C GLU A 142 -15.05 -11.51 15.05
N ASP A 143 -14.14 -11.55 14.08
CA ASP A 143 -13.12 -12.60 14.02
C ASP A 143 -11.89 -12.20 13.18
N LEU A 144 -10.77 -12.86 13.45
CA LEU A 144 -9.58 -12.88 12.61
C LEU A 144 -9.44 -14.29 12.03
N ILE A 145 -9.82 -14.43 10.77
CA ILE A 145 -9.81 -15.72 10.07
C ILE A 145 -8.42 -15.93 9.44
N ILE A 146 -7.80 -17.06 9.75
CA ILE A 146 -6.50 -17.48 9.19
C ILE A 146 -6.70 -18.77 8.42
N GLU A 147 -6.50 -18.71 7.10
CA GLU A 147 -6.65 -19.86 6.21
C GLU A 147 -5.28 -20.30 5.69
N PRO A 148 -4.99 -21.61 5.62
CA PRO A 148 -3.76 -22.09 5.00
C PRO A 148 -3.75 -21.79 3.49
N ASP A 149 -2.58 -21.46 2.97
CA ASP A 149 -2.29 -21.30 1.54
C ASP A 149 -1.02 -22.09 1.18
N GLU A 150 -0.80 -22.33 -0.10
CA GLU A 150 0.42 -22.99 -0.57
C GLU A 150 1.63 -22.16 -0.15
N ARG A 151 2.68 -22.83 0.36
CA ARG A 151 3.92 -22.17 0.81
C ARG A 151 4.72 -21.55 -0.32
N GLU A 152 4.39 -21.94 -1.54
CA GLU A 152 5.16 -21.68 -2.73
C GLU A 152 4.33 -20.94 -3.75
N TRP A 153 4.96 -20.02 -4.48
CA TRP A 153 4.32 -19.39 -5.63
C TRP A 153 4.03 -20.43 -6.71
N LYS A 154 2.95 -20.21 -7.45
CA LYS A 154 2.63 -20.99 -8.65
C LYS A 154 3.83 -21.01 -9.59
N GLN A 155 4.04 -22.15 -10.25
CA GLN A 155 5.20 -22.36 -11.12
C GLN A 155 5.28 -21.30 -12.23
N GLU A 156 4.14 -20.94 -12.82
CA GLU A 156 4.01 -19.85 -13.80
C GLU A 156 4.60 -18.51 -13.31
N TRP A 157 4.40 -18.18 -12.03
CA TRP A 157 4.88 -16.93 -11.44
C TRP A 157 6.36 -17.00 -11.10
N ARG A 158 6.84 -18.19 -10.66
CA ARG A 158 8.27 -18.44 -10.46
C ARG A 158 9.04 -18.36 -11.76
N ASP A 159 8.54 -18.98 -12.82
CA ASP A 159 9.19 -19.03 -14.12
C ASP A 159 9.23 -17.63 -14.78
N GLN A 160 8.19 -16.82 -14.58
CA GLN A 160 8.16 -15.41 -15.00
C GLN A 160 9.15 -14.54 -14.21
N LEU A 161 9.32 -14.78 -12.91
CA LEU A 161 10.28 -14.06 -12.07
C LEU A 161 11.74 -14.48 -12.33
N LEU A 162 11.96 -15.75 -12.71
CA LEU A 162 13.25 -16.32 -13.07
C LEU A 162 13.68 -16.02 -14.51
N GLN A 163 12.77 -15.51 -15.35
CA GLN A 163 13.14 -14.99 -16.66
C GLN A 163 14.06 -13.78 -16.47
N TYR A 164 15.34 -13.99 -16.75
CA TYR A 164 16.37 -12.96 -16.73
C TYR A 164 15.92 -11.76 -17.56
N ASN A 165 15.94 -10.56 -16.97
CA ASN A 165 16.00 -9.37 -17.79
C ASN A 165 17.42 -9.36 -18.39
N LEU A 166 17.53 -9.53 -19.72
CA LEU A 166 18.82 -9.59 -20.43
C LEU A 166 19.70 -8.32 -20.20
N PHE A 167 19.09 -7.28 -19.63
CA PHE A 167 19.69 -5.97 -19.35
C PHE A 167 19.83 -5.63 -17.86
N ASP A 168 19.33 -6.46 -16.93
CA ASP A 168 19.56 -6.27 -15.50
C ASP A 168 20.86 -6.95 -15.10
N LEU A 169 21.97 -6.29 -15.40
CA LEU A 169 23.30 -6.73 -14.98
C LEU A 169 23.65 -6.12 -13.61
N ASP A 170 24.33 -6.89 -12.77
CA ASP A 170 24.97 -6.36 -11.57
C ASP A 170 26.22 -5.55 -11.93
N GLU A 171 26.88 -4.98 -10.92
CA GLU A 171 28.11 -4.18 -11.10
C GLU A 171 29.25 -4.96 -11.78
N GLN A 172 29.13 -6.29 -11.89
CA GLN A 172 30.11 -7.19 -12.51
C GLN A 172 29.64 -7.72 -13.88
N GLY A 173 28.53 -7.22 -14.43
CA GLY A 173 28.04 -7.66 -15.74
C GLY A 173 27.35 -9.03 -15.72
N GLN A 174 26.98 -9.56 -14.54
CA GLN A 174 26.22 -10.80 -14.41
C GLN A 174 24.72 -10.50 -14.27
N GLY A 175 23.86 -11.34 -14.85
CA GLY A 175 22.41 -11.16 -14.69
C GLY A 175 22.00 -11.16 -13.22
N LYS A 176 21.42 -10.05 -12.73
CA LYS A 176 20.90 -9.94 -11.37
C LYS A 176 19.87 -11.03 -11.15
N THR A 177 20.16 -11.94 -10.22
CA THR A 177 19.18 -12.92 -9.77
C THR A 177 18.13 -12.17 -8.94
N ARG A 178 16.91 -12.05 -9.48
CA ARG A 178 15.78 -11.41 -8.78
C ARG A 178 15.47 -12.16 -7.49
N LYS A 179 15.54 -11.49 -6.35
CA LYS A 179 15.20 -12.07 -5.04
C LYS A 179 13.69 -12.14 -4.87
N ILE A 180 13.10 -13.24 -5.32
CA ILE A 180 11.67 -13.56 -5.14
C ILE A 180 11.31 -13.49 -3.66
N VAL A 181 10.28 -12.72 -3.32
CA VAL A 181 9.72 -12.66 -1.97
C VAL A 181 9.14 -14.02 -1.62
N ARG A 182 9.41 -14.50 -0.41
CA ARG A 182 8.82 -15.74 0.08
C ARG A 182 7.29 -15.62 0.11
N LYS A 183 6.56 -16.61 -0.42
CA LYS A 183 5.10 -16.62 -0.30
C LYS A 183 4.71 -16.86 1.17
N LEU A 184 3.67 -16.16 1.63
CA LEU A 184 3.10 -16.42 2.94
C LEU A 184 2.26 -17.71 2.91
N PRO A 185 2.44 -18.62 3.88
CA PRO A 185 1.72 -19.89 3.91
C PRO A 185 0.29 -19.77 4.45
N TYR A 186 -0.18 -18.55 4.70
CA TYR A 186 -1.51 -18.26 5.22
C TYR A 186 -2.09 -17.00 4.57
N LYS A 187 -3.41 -16.99 4.43
CA LYS A 187 -4.19 -15.78 4.14
C LYS A 187 -4.92 -15.35 5.39
N TYR A 188 -4.95 -14.04 5.62
CA TYR A 188 -5.53 -13.44 6.81
C TYR A 188 -6.72 -12.58 6.41
N PHE A 189 -7.82 -12.67 7.15
CA PHE A 189 -9.02 -11.89 6.90
C PHE A 189 -9.59 -11.35 8.21
N TYR A 190 -10.08 -10.11 8.17
CA TYR A 190 -10.99 -9.62 9.20
C TYR A 190 -12.42 -9.97 8.82
N LYS A 191 -13.16 -10.49 9.80
CA LYS A 191 -14.62 -10.57 9.77
C LYS A 191 -15.18 -9.48 10.67
N PHE A 192 -16.01 -8.59 10.13
CA PHE A 192 -16.54 -7.46 10.88
C PHE A 192 -17.91 -7.02 10.38
N THR A 193 -18.63 -6.26 11.19
CA THR A 193 -19.87 -5.56 10.81
C THR A 193 -19.66 -4.05 10.88
N SER A 194 -20.46 -3.32 10.12
CA SER A 194 -20.50 -1.87 10.04
C SER A 194 -21.95 -1.38 10.10
N ASP A 195 -22.15 -0.08 10.21
CA ASP A 195 -23.50 0.49 10.35
C ASP A 195 -24.34 0.25 9.08
N GLY A 196 -25.55 -0.24 9.29
CA GLY A 196 -26.51 -0.55 8.22
C GLY A 196 -26.37 -1.94 7.60
N ASP A 197 -25.34 -2.71 7.98
CA ASP A 197 -25.12 -4.04 7.39
C ASP A 197 -26.21 -5.05 7.80
N THR A 198 -26.59 -5.89 6.84
CA THR A 198 -27.47 -7.06 7.07
C THR A 198 -26.70 -8.32 7.45
N GLY A 199 -25.37 -8.31 7.34
CA GLY A 199 -24.49 -9.44 7.66
C GLY A 199 -23.02 -9.03 7.73
N PRO A 200 -22.13 -9.92 8.18
CA PRO A 200 -20.71 -9.61 8.34
C PRO A 200 -19.99 -9.52 6.98
N HIS A 201 -19.08 -8.56 6.89
CA HIS A 201 -18.09 -8.46 5.82
C HIS A 201 -16.88 -9.31 6.14
N ARG A 202 -16.26 -9.83 5.08
CA ARG A 202 -14.97 -10.53 5.13
C ARG A 202 -13.98 -9.80 4.22
N LEU A 203 -12.92 -9.24 4.80
CA LEU A 203 -11.91 -8.48 4.06
C LEU A 203 -10.51 -9.05 4.29
N MET A 204 -9.76 -9.27 3.21
CA MET A 204 -8.39 -9.80 3.26
C MET A 204 -7.43 -8.73 3.78
N ILE A 205 -6.43 -9.17 4.56
CA ILE A 205 -5.33 -8.34 5.04
C ILE A 205 -4.13 -8.57 4.12
N GLU A 206 -3.79 -7.57 3.32
CA GLU A 206 -2.66 -7.61 2.37
C GLU A 206 -1.41 -6.93 2.93
N ASP A 207 -1.33 -6.74 4.24
CA ASP A 207 -0.33 -5.88 4.86
C ASP A 207 1.09 -6.47 4.86
N TRP A 208 2.09 -5.66 4.52
CA TRP A 208 3.51 -6.05 4.54
C TRP A 208 3.95 -6.56 5.92
N GLU A 209 3.46 -5.95 7.01
CA GLU A 209 3.90 -6.26 8.37
C GLU A 209 3.55 -7.70 8.78
N LEU A 210 2.50 -8.30 8.22
CA LEU A 210 2.19 -9.71 8.45
C LEU A 210 3.32 -10.62 7.98
N GLY A 211 3.89 -10.32 6.81
CA GLY A 211 5.00 -11.09 6.28
C GLY A 211 6.36 -10.74 6.87
N ALA A 212 6.52 -9.54 7.44
CA ALA A 212 7.72 -9.17 8.18
C ALA A 212 7.85 -9.92 9.53
N LEU A 213 6.74 -10.46 10.05
CA LEU A 213 6.71 -11.27 11.28
C LEU A 213 7.01 -12.75 11.04
N TYR A 214 7.14 -13.19 9.79
CA TYR A 214 7.37 -14.57 9.38
C TYR A 214 8.80 -14.80 8.87
#